data_AF-A0A3D5NVM7-F1
#
_entry.id   AF-A0A3D5NVM7-F1
#
_cell.length_a   1.000
_cell.length_b   1.000
_cell.length_c   1.000
_cell.angle_alpha   90.00
_cell.angle_beta   90.00
_cell.angle_gamma   90.00
#
_symmetry.space_group_name_H-M   'P 1'
#
loop_
_entity.id
_entity.type
_entity.pdbx_description
1 polymer ?
#
loop_
_entity_poly.entity_id
_entity_poly.type
_entity_poly.pdbx_seq_one_letter_code
_entity_poly.pdbx_strand_id
1 'polypeptide(L)'
;MAVRIRLMRGGRKKLPMYRIVVADSRAPRDGRYIEVIGRYNPLPATMEVSVDESRLFKWLDDGAAMSDTVKNLMRHQGLTLKYELRKRNADEATVSKELQKWEMAHQERDKNTGNTKSQKAEVAKTLETEAAPVAEALAVEAEVAPETLAVEPEQAAETESKAE
;
A
#
# COMPACT_ATOMS: atom_id res chain seq x y z
N MET A 1 -1.53 19.29 30.96
CA MET A 1 -2.86 18.87 30.51
C MET A 1 -2.94 19.26 29.05
N ALA A 2 -3.08 18.31 28.13
CA ALA A 2 -3.04 18.61 26.69
C ALA A 2 -4.13 17.84 25.98
N VAL A 3 -5.00 18.57 25.28
CA VAL A 3 -6.08 18.00 24.47
C VAL A 3 -5.50 17.57 23.13
N ARG A 4 -5.84 16.36 22.69
CA ARG A 4 -5.39 15.78 21.42
C ARG A 4 -6.54 15.30 20.56
N ILE A 5 -6.42 15.54 19.26
CA ILE A 5 -7.30 14.98 18.24
C ILE A 5 -6.67 13.67 17.76
N ARG A 6 -7.34 12.56 18.07
CA ARG A 6 -6.82 11.20 17.86
C ARG A 6 -7.87 10.27 17.28
N LEU A 7 -7.41 9.13 16.76
CA LEU A 7 -8.28 8.06 16.30
C LEU A 7 -8.62 7.11 17.44
N MET A 8 -9.92 6.96 17.72
CA MET A 8 -10.45 5.90 18.57
C MET A 8 -10.86 4.73 17.68
N ARG A 9 -10.49 3.50 18.06
CA ARG A 9 -10.85 2.33 17.26
C ARG A 9 -12.18 1.78 17.75
N GLY A 10 -13.07 1.59 16.80
CA GLY A 10 -14.25 0.76 16.93
C GLY A 10 -14.27 -0.32 15.84
N GLY A 11 -15.45 -0.91 15.67
CA GLY A 11 -15.68 -1.98 14.70
C GLY A 11 -15.38 -3.37 15.27
N ARG A 12 -15.21 -4.34 14.37
CA ARG A 12 -15.08 -5.76 14.68
C ARG A 12 -13.72 -6.29 14.22
N LYS A 13 -13.40 -7.54 14.58
CA LYS A 13 -12.22 -8.23 14.06
C LYS A 13 -12.25 -8.21 12.53
N LYS A 14 -11.13 -7.87 11.89
CA LYS A 14 -10.95 -7.69 10.43
C LYS A 14 -11.76 -6.56 9.76
N LEU A 15 -12.60 -5.82 10.50
CA LEU A 15 -13.26 -4.61 9.99
C LEU A 15 -13.08 -3.46 10.98
N PRO A 16 -11.89 -2.81 10.98
CA PRO A 16 -11.65 -1.65 11.82
C PRO A 16 -12.44 -0.44 11.32
N MET A 17 -13.06 0.29 12.24
CA MET A 17 -13.66 1.59 11.97
C MET A 17 -13.09 2.59 12.97
N TYR A 18 -12.66 3.76 12.52
CA TYR A 18 -12.10 4.78 13.42
C TYR A 18 -13.06 5.95 13.59
N ARG A 19 -13.09 6.49 14.80
CA ARG A 19 -13.73 7.78 15.10
C ARG A 19 -12.63 8.80 15.36
N ILE A 20 -12.75 9.98 14.75
CA ILE A 20 -11.87 11.11 15.02
C ILE A 20 -12.43 11.81 16.24
N VAL A 21 -11.72 11.71 17.36
CA VAL A 21 -12.19 12.18 18.68
C VAL A 21 -11.22 13.18 19.28
N VAL A 22 -11.78 14.11 20.02
CA VAL A 22 -11.04 15.02 20.90
C VAL A 22 -11.02 14.42 22.30
N ALA A 23 -9.84 14.20 22.85
CA ALA A 23 -9.68 13.66 24.19
C ALA A 23 -8.44 14.22 24.87
N ASP A 24 -8.40 14.15 26.20
CA ASP A 24 -7.16 14.41 26.94
C ASP A 24 -6.11 13.36 26.54
N SER A 25 -4.87 13.80 26.36
CA SER A 25 -3.73 12.93 26.04
C SER A 25 -3.51 11.80 27.06
N ARG A 26 -3.96 11.94 28.31
CA ARG A 26 -3.83 10.92 29.37
C ARG A 26 -4.94 9.87 29.33
N ALA A 27 -6.05 10.14 28.65
CA ALA A 27 -7.17 9.21 28.57
C ALA A 27 -6.77 7.96 27.77
N PRO A 28 -7.25 6.75 28.12
CA PRO A 28 -6.98 5.54 27.36
C PRO A 28 -7.57 5.65 25.94
N ARG A 29 -6.98 4.92 24.98
CA ARG A 29 -7.29 5.03 23.53
C ARG A 29 -8.78 4.93 23.21
N ASP A 30 -9.46 3.97 23.84
CA ASP A 30 -10.89 3.67 23.61
C ASP A 30 -11.78 4.06 24.81
N GLY A 31 -11.33 4.95 25.68
CA GLY A 31 -12.09 5.39 26.85
C GLY A 31 -12.82 6.72 26.67
N ARG A 32 -12.88 7.49 27.76
CA ARG A 32 -13.58 8.78 27.80
C ARG A 32 -12.96 9.77 26.80
N TYR A 33 -13.82 10.37 25.99
CA TYR A 33 -13.51 11.48 25.10
C TYR A 33 -14.42 12.67 25.41
N ILE A 34 -14.06 13.83 24.88
CA ILE A 34 -14.82 15.08 25.03
C ILE A 34 -15.88 15.16 23.93
N GLU A 35 -15.44 15.04 22.67
CA GLU A 35 -16.30 15.18 21.49
C GLU A 35 -15.83 14.31 20.33
N VAL A 36 -16.77 13.89 19.48
CA VAL A 36 -16.50 13.24 18.19
C VAL A 36 -16.63 14.27 17.07
N ILE A 37 -15.56 14.48 16.30
CA ILE A 37 -15.53 15.43 15.17
C ILE A 37 -15.80 14.72 13.84
N GLY A 38 -15.45 13.43 13.74
CA GLY A 38 -15.52 12.73 12.47
C GLY A 38 -15.37 11.23 12.56
N ARG A 39 -15.33 10.59 11.39
CA ARG A 39 -15.19 9.15 11.19
C ARG A 39 -14.22 8.88 10.06
N TYR A 40 -13.52 7.76 10.19
CA TYR A 40 -12.57 7.29 9.21
C TYR A 40 -12.72 5.78 9.01
N ASN A 41 -13.01 5.38 7.78
CA ASN A 41 -13.00 3.99 7.36
C ASN A 41 -11.75 3.72 6.50
N PRO A 42 -10.80 2.90 6.96
CA PRO A 42 -9.57 2.59 6.22
C PRO A 42 -9.76 1.50 5.15
N LEU A 43 -10.94 0.86 5.08
CA LEU A 43 -11.15 -0.27 4.17
C LEU A 43 -11.21 0.23 2.72
N PRO A 44 -10.45 -0.37 1.79
CA PRO A 44 -10.33 0.14 0.42
C PRO A 44 -11.65 0.10 -0.36
N ALA A 45 -12.54 -0.85 -0.04
CA ALA A 45 -13.85 -0.95 -0.67
C ALA A 45 -14.79 0.22 -0.33
N THR A 46 -14.56 0.91 0.79
CA THR A 46 -15.41 2.02 1.26
C THR A 46 -14.54 2.99 2.04
N MET A 47 -13.46 3.45 1.41
CA MET A 47 -12.55 4.42 2.01
C MET A 47 -13.30 5.74 2.14
N GLU A 48 -13.75 6.03 3.35
CA GLU A 48 -14.57 7.21 3.64
C GLU A 48 -13.96 7.98 4.80
N VAL A 49 -13.82 9.29 4.60
CA VAL A 49 -13.38 10.22 5.63
C VAL A 49 -14.44 11.31 5.74
N SER A 50 -15.11 11.37 6.89
CA SER A 50 -16.14 12.37 7.19
C SER A 50 -15.70 13.18 8.40
N VAL A 51 -15.63 14.51 8.25
CA VAL A 51 -15.12 15.44 9.26
C VAL A 51 -16.00 16.69 9.30
N ASP A 52 -16.42 17.10 10.49
CA ASP A 52 -17.04 18.41 10.70
C ASP A 52 -15.95 19.49 10.81
N GLU A 53 -15.83 20.31 9.77
CA GLU A 53 -14.82 21.36 9.68
C GLU A 53 -14.95 22.43 10.77
N SER A 54 -16.19 22.79 11.13
CA SER A 54 -16.47 23.86 12.08
C SER A 54 -15.95 23.49 13.46
N ARG A 55 -16.23 22.24 13.87
CA ARG A 55 -15.72 21.68 15.13
C ARG A 55 -14.21 21.50 15.11
N LEU A 56 -13.67 21.01 14.00
CA LEU A 56 -12.22 20.82 13.86
C LEU A 56 -11.47 22.15 14.06
N PHE A 57 -11.89 23.21 13.37
CA PHE A 57 -11.22 24.51 13.46
C PHE A 57 -11.34 25.12 14.84
N LYS A 58 -12.50 25.01 15.49
CA LYS A 58 -12.66 25.44 16.89
C LYS A 58 -11.63 24.80 17.81
N TRP A 59 -11.50 23.46 17.76
CA TRP A 59 -10.55 22.75 18.61
C TRP A 59 -9.08 23.05 18.27
N LEU A 60 -8.76 23.33 17.00
CA LEU A 60 -7.44 23.78 16.61
C LEU A 60 -7.11 25.19 17.12
N ASP A 61 -8.09 26.10 17.10
CA ASP A 61 -7.97 27.45 17.65
C ASP A 61 -7.80 27.42 19.18
N ASP A 62 -8.47 26.49 19.86
CA ASP A 62 -8.31 26.20 21.30
C ASP A 62 -6.95 25.54 21.63
N GLY A 63 -6.12 25.23 20.63
CA GLY A 63 -4.77 24.68 20.80
C GLY A 63 -4.70 23.16 20.91
N ALA A 64 -5.73 22.43 20.47
CA ALA A 64 -5.68 20.97 20.44
C ALA A 64 -4.64 20.47 19.43
N ALA A 65 -3.79 19.52 19.86
CA ALA A 65 -2.77 18.95 18.98
C ALA A 65 -3.31 17.73 18.21
N MET A 66 -3.10 17.68 16.90
CA MET A 66 -3.43 16.51 16.08
C MET A 66 -2.36 15.41 16.20
N SER A 67 -2.78 14.14 16.17
CA SER A 67 -1.88 13.01 15.93
C SER A 67 -1.41 12.94 14.47
N ASP A 68 -0.31 12.25 14.18
CA ASP A 68 0.31 12.25 12.85
C ASP A 68 -0.60 11.66 11.76
N THR A 69 -1.30 10.56 12.05
CA THR A 69 -2.26 9.96 11.11
C THR A 69 -3.43 10.90 10.82
N VAL A 70 -3.95 11.57 11.85
CA VAL A 70 -5.02 12.57 11.68
C VAL A 70 -4.51 13.74 10.84
N LYS A 71 -3.30 14.24 11.11
CA LYS A 71 -2.67 15.32 10.34
C LYS A 71 -2.55 14.93 8.86
N ASN A 72 -2.13 13.70 8.56
CA ASN A 72 -2.07 13.22 7.17
C ASN A 72 -3.45 13.17 6.53
N LEU A 73 -4.46 12.67 7.24
CA LEU A 73 -5.83 12.60 6.74
C LEU A 73 -6.39 14.00 6.42
N MET A 74 -6.17 14.97 7.30
CA MET A 74 -6.59 16.38 7.09
C MET A 74 -5.80 17.07 5.98
N ARG A 75 -4.56 16.64 5.72
CA ARG A 75 -3.78 17.11 4.55
C ARG A 75 -4.38 16.57 3.26
N HIS A 76 -4.74 15.29 3.22
CA HIS A 76 -5.40 14.67 2.05
C HIS A 76 -6.78 15.24 1.75
N GLN A 77 -7.45 15.89 2.70
CA GLN A 77 -8.72 16.58 2.47
C GLN A 77 -8.57 18.07 2.16
N GLY A 78 -7.35 18.63 2.17
CA GLY A 78 -7.13 20.07 2.00
C GLY A 78 -7.53 20.93 3.22
N LEU A 79 -8.04 20.33 4.31
CA LEU A 79 -8.46 21.05 5.51
C LEU A 79 -7.29 21.74 6.23
N THR A 80 -6.10 21.15 6.18
CA THR A 80 -4.90 21.79 6.76
C THR A 80 -4.55 23.08 6.03
N LEU A 81 -4.61 23.08 4.70
CA LEU A 81 -4.35 24.27 3.87
C LEU A 81 -5.40 25.35 4.17
N LYS A 82 -6.68 24.98 4.20
CA LYS A 82 -7.77 25.88 4.56
C LYS A 82 -7.56 26.54 5.93
N TYR A 83 -7.14 25.76 6.93
CA TYR A 83 -6.85 26.27 8.26
C TYR A 83 -5.67 27.26 8.28
N GLU A 84 -4.58 26.95 7.59
CA GLU A 84 -3.40 27.82 7.53
C GLU A 84 -3.70 29.17 6.86
N LEU A 85 -4.49 29.17 5.78
CA LEU A 85 -4.89 30.39 5.09
C LEU A 85 -5.82 31.26 5.95
N ARG A 86 -6.76 30.63 6.65
CA ARG A 86 -7.61 31.32 7.64
C ARG A 86 -6.76 31.96 8.73
N LYS A 87 -5.75 31.24 9.27
CA LYS A 87 -4.86 31.77 10.31
C LYS A 87 -4.00 32.95 9.82
N ARG A 88 -3.69 33.01 8.52
CA ARG A 88 -2.99 34.13 7.88
C ARG A 88 -3.91 35.30 7.51
N ASN A 89 -5.20 35.24 7.84
CA ASN A 89 -6.22 36.22 7.48
C ASN A 89 -6.35 36.43 5.96
N ALA A 90 -6.23 35.36 5.18
CA ALA A 90 -6.44 35.42 3.74
C ALA A 90 -7.93 35.55 3.37
N ASP A 91 -8.24 36.23 2.27
CA ASP A 91 -9.61 36.40 1.79
C ASP A 91 -10.23 35.06 1.36
N GLU A 92 -11.53 34.87 1.60
CA GLU A 92 -12.26 33.64 1.22
C GLU A 92 -12.15 33.32 -0.29
N ALA A 93 -12.06 34.35 -1.12
CA ALA A 93 -11.87 34.22 -2.56
C ALA A 93 -10.47 33.68 -2.93
N THR A 94 -9.45 33.96 -2.13
CA THR A 94 -8.11 33.39 -2.32
C THR A 94 -8.07 31.95 -1.81
N VAL A 95 -8.72 31.66 -0.69
CA VAL A 95 -8.83 30.32 -0.12
C VAL A 95 -9.49 29.35 -1.10
N SER A 96 -10.59 29.75 -1.74
CA SER A 96 -11.29 28.91 -2.71
C SER A 96 -10.44 28.63 -3.96
N LYS A 97 -9.76 29.65 -4.50
CA LYS A 97 -8.86 29.50 -5.66
C LYS A 97 -7.68 28.58 -5.34
N GLU A 98 -7.08 28.73 -4.16
CA GLU A 98 -5.96 27.89 -3.75
C GLU A 98 -6.39 26.45 -3.48
N LEU A 99 -7.57 26.24 -2.88
CA LEU A 99 -8.15 24.90 -2.72
C LEU A 99 -8.47 24.25 -4.05
N GLN A 100 -9.03 25.00 -5.02
CA GLN A 100 -9.27 24.48 -6.38
C GLN A 100 -7.98 24.09 -7.07
N LYS A 101 -6.96 24.95 -7.02
CA LYS A 101 -5.64 24.65 -7.57
C LYS A 101 -5.03 23.41 -6.92
N TRP A 102 -5.16 23.30 -5.60
CA TRP A 102 -4.67 22.17 -4.82
C TRP A 102 -5.38 20.86 -5.20
N GLU A 103 -6.70 20.90 -5.36
CA GLU A 103 -7.54 19.75 -5.74
C GLU A 103 -7.18 19.27 -7.16
N MET A 104 -7.06 20.19 -8.12
CA MET A 104 -6.64 19.86 -9.48
C MET A 104 -5.26 19.22 -9.51
N ALA A 105 -4.29 19.77 -8.76
CA ALA A 105 -2.95 19.21 -8.65
C ALA A 105 -2.89 17.86 -7.90
N HIS A 106 -3.87 17.57 -7.02
CA HIS A 106 -4.02 16.25 -6.39
C HIS A 106 -4.60 15.24 -7.38
N GLN A 107 -5.67 15.59 -8.09
CA GLN A 107 -6.28 14.73 -9.09
C GLN A 107 -5.32 14.36 -10.23
N GLU A 108 -4.49 15.30 -10.70
CA GLU A 108 -3.46 15.02 -11.70
C GLU A 108 -2.41 14.04 -11.19
N ARG A 109 -1.98 14.18 -9.91
CA ARG A 109 -1.04 13.23 -9.30
C ARG A 109 -1.64 11.85 -9.09
N ASP A 110 -2.90 11.76 -8.68
CA ASP A 110 -3.58 10.48 -8.50
C ASP A 110 -3.76 9.76 -9.85
N LYS A 111 -4.12 10.50 -10.92
CA LYS A 111 -4.19 9.98 -12.29
C LYS A 111 -2.83 9.48 -12.78
N ASN A 112 -1.77 10.27 -12.60
CA ASN A 112 -0.42 9.89 -13.01
C ASN A 112 0.11 8.69 -12.22
N THR A 113 -0.13 8.63 -10.91
CA THR A 113 0.24 7.48 -10.07
C THR A 113 -0.51 6.21 -10.48
N GLY A 114 -1.80 6.34 -10.82
CA GLY A 114 -2.59 5.25 -11.38
C GLY A 114 -1.98 4.70 -12.68
N ASN A 115 -1.53 5.60 -13.56
CA ASN A 115 -0.95 5.24 -14.86
C ASN A 115 0.45 4.62 -14.76
N THR A 116 1.29 5.07 -13.84
CA THR A 116 2.60 4.43 -13.57
C THR A 116 2.45 3.05 -12.92
N LYS A 117 1.42 2.87 -12.08
CA LYS A 117 1.15 1.60 -11.41
C LYS A 117 0.56 0.56 -12.37
N SER A 118 -0.26 0.97 -13.35
CA SER A 118 -0.71 0.08 -14.44
C SER A 118 0.45 -0.30 -15.37
N GLN A 119 1.30 0.65 -15.79
CA GLN A 119 2.49 0.33 -16.60
C GLN A 119 3.47 -0.60 -15.89
N LYS A 120 3.70 -0.42 -14.58
CA LYS A 120 4.54 -1.32 -13.78
C LYS A 120 3.92 -2.71 -13.57
N ALA A 121 2.59 -2.79 -13.50
CA ALA A 121 1.87 -4.07 -13.44
C ALA A 121 1.84 -4.79 -14.80
N GLU A 122 1.78 -4.05 -15.91
CA GLU A 122 1.87 -4.62 -17.26
C GLU A 122 3.28 -5.09 -17.60
N VAL A 123 4.33 -4.33 -17.22
CA VAL A 123 5.74 -4.74 -17.41
C VAL A 123 6.11 -5.93 -16.51
N ALA A 124 5.56 -6.01 -15.29
CA ALA A 124 5.74 -7.20 -14.46
C ALA A 124 5.03 -8.44 -15.05
N LYS A 125 3.91 -8.24 -15.73
CA LYS A 125 3.13 -9.32 -16.38
C LYS A 125 3.74 -9.79 -17.71
N THR A 126 4.42 -8.92 -18.45
CA THR A 126 5.17 -9.33 -19.66
C THR A 126 6.49 -10.04 -19.34
N LEU A 127 7.18 -9.68 -18.24
CA LEU A 127 8.41 -10.35 -17.80
C LEU A 127 8.18 -11.79 -17.26
N GLU A 128 6.96 -12.15 -16.86
CA GLU A 128 6.61 -13.53 -16.49
C GLU A 128 6.14 -14.39 -17.68
N THR A 129 5.80 -13.79 -18.83
CA THR A 129 5.35 -14.53 -20.04
C THR A 129 6.50 -14.83 -21.01
N GLU A 130 7.65 -14.16 -20.88
CA GLU A 130 8.83 -14.36 -21.75
C GLU A 130 9.93 -15.25 -21.12
N ALA A 131 9.65 -15.96 -20.01
CA ALA A 131 10.58 -16.92 -19.40
C ALA A 131 10.28 -18.39 -19.75
N ALA A 132 9.27 -18.67 -20.58
CA ALA A 132 8.84 -20.05 -20.90
C ALA A 132 9.34 -20.63 -22.24
N PRO A 133 9.70 -19.88 -23.30
CA PRO A 133 10.06 -20.53 -24.58
C PRO A 133 11.54 -20.41 -24.99
N VAL A 134 12.51 -20.28 -24.06
CA VAL A 134 13.96 -20.35 -24.41
C VAL A 134 14.71 -21.48 -23.67
N ALA A 135 14.03 -22.26 -22.83
CA ALA A 135 14.62 -23.44 -22.18
C ALA A 135 14.62 -24.72 -23.06
N GLU A 136 14.03 -24.67 -24.26
CA GLU A 136 13.88 -25.85 -25.15
C GLU A 136 14.73 -25.75 -26.43
N ALA A 137 15.92 -25.13 -26.33
CA ALA A 137 16.90 -25.11 -27.43
C ALA A 137 18.37 -25.32 -27.00
N LEU A 138 18.63 -25.60 -25.71
CA LEU A 138 19.99 -25.82 -25.17
C LEU A 138 20.20 -27.18 -24.51
N ALA A 139 19.36 -28.17 -24.83
CA ALA A 139 19.44 -29.53 -24.26
C ALA A 139 19.88 -30.63 -25.25
N VAL A 140 20.35 -30.29 -26.47
CA VAL A 140 20.84 -31.28 -27.45
C VAL A 140 22.37 -31.42 -27.47
N GLU A 141 23.11 -30.66 -26.67
CA GLU A 141 24.58 -30.60 -26.77
C GLU A 141 25.29 -30.98 -25.45
N ALA A 142 24.97 -32.14 -24.86
CA ALA A 142 25.67 -32.65 -23.68
C ALA A 142 25.78 -34.18 -23.52
N GLU A 143 25.45 -34.99 -24.53
CA GLU A 143 25.59 -36.45 -24.42
C GLU A 143 26.37 -37.09 -25.59
N VAL A 144 27.61 -36.61 -25.84
CA VAL A 144 28.61 -37.36 -26.64
C VAL A 144 30.02 -37.06 -26.11
N ALA A 145 30.59 -37.94 -25.30
CA ALA A 145 31.99 -38.37 -25.37
C ALA A 145 32.32 -39.40 -24.26
N PRO A 146 33.19 -40.38 -24.53
CA PRO A 146 32.91 -41.79 -24.25
C PRO A 146 33.97 -42.45 -23.34
N GLU A 147 33.55 -43.43 -22.55
CA GLU A 147 34.46 -44.33 -21.83
C GLU A 147 33.97 -45.79 -21.97
N THR A 148 34.38 -46.44 -23.07
CA THR A 148 34.43 -47.90 -23.15
C THR A 148 35.75 -48.33 -23.79
N LEU A 149 36.51 -49.05 -22.98
CA LEU A 149 37.82 -49.62 -23.21
C LEU A 149 37.90 -50.49 -24.47
N ALA A 150 39.04 -50.38 -25.16
CA ALA A 150 39.50 -51.30 -26.18
C ALA A 150 40.10 -52.57 -25.57
N VAL A 151 39.88 -53.73 -26.22
CA VAL A 151 40.87 -54.71 -26.71
C VAL A 151 40.18 -56.06 -27.03
N GLU A 152 40.17 -56.42 -28.32
CA GLU A 152 39.91 -57.72 -28.98
C GLU A 152 41.10 -58.72 -28.78
N PRO A 153 41.14 -59.99 -29.32
CA PRO A 153 40.12 -60.93 -29.84
C PRO A 153 40.38 -62.43 -29.43
N GLU A 154 39.66 -63.36 -30.10
CA GLU A 154 39.97 -64.79 -30.39
C GLU A 154 39.39 -65.97 -29.57
N GLN A 155 38.53 -66.72 -30.29
CA GLN A 155 38.48 -68.18 -30.49
C GLN A 155 37.90 -69.18 -29.44
N ALA A 156 36.89 -69.91 -29.97
CA ALA A 156 36.77 -71.38 -30.06
C ALA A 156 36.04 -72.20 -28.98
N ALA A 157 35.15 -73.05 -29.53
CA ALA A 157 34.83 -74.43 -29.18
C ALA A 157 33.70 -74.76 -28.18
N GLU A 158 32.72 -75.46 -28.77
CA GLU A 158 31.75 -76.44 -28.25
C GLU A 158 32.24 -77.29 -27.05
N THR A 159 31.35 -77.65 -26.12
CA THR A 159 30.78 -79.02 -25.95
C THR A 159 30.20 -79.27 -24.55
N GLU A 160 29.01 -79.88 -24.57
CA GLU A 160 28.54 -80.99 -23.73
C GLU A 160 28.75 -81.06 -22.20
N SER A 161 27.60 -81.12 -21.53
CA SER A 161 27.18 -82.21 -20.63
C SER A 161 27.63 -82.27 -19.16
N LYS A 162 26.61 -82.62 -18.37
CA LYS A 162 26.61 -83.57 -17.24
C LYS A 162 26.87 -83.03 -15.82
N ALA A 163 25.76 -83.01 -15.09
CA ALA A 163 25.53 -83.53 -13.73
C ALA A 163 26.65 -83.44 -12.68
N GLU A 164 26.30 -82.82 -11.55
CA GLU A 164 26.13 -83.51 -10.26
C GLU A 164 25.17 -82.72 -9.37
#